data_AF-A0A961JVS2-F1
#
_entry.id   AF-A0A961JVS2-F1
#
_cell.length_a   1.000
_cell.length_b   1.000
_cell.length_c   1.000
_cell.angle_alpha   90.00
_cell.angle_beta   90.00
_cell.angle_gamma   90.00
#
_symmetry.space_group_name_H-M   'P 1'
#
loop_
_entity.id
_entity.type
_entity.pdbx_description
1 polymer ?
#
loop_
_entity_poly.entity_id
_entity_poly.type
_entity_poly.pdbx_seq_one_letter_code
_entity_poly.pdbx_strand_id
1 'polypeptide(L)'
;MAGLRAHWQMLALAVALFALWQTPVALPLKLLVVLFHELSHGLAAVLTGGAIESLTVTPDQGGLAVTRGGSRFAVLTAGYLGSLLIGLALFAAALRST
;
A
#
# COMPACT_ATOMS: atom_id res chain seq x y z
N MET A 1 -6.86 -23.37 17.08
CA MET A 1 -7.89 -22.51 17.71
C MET A 1 -7.35 -21.52 18.76
N ALA A 2 -6.07 -21.56 19.15
CA ALA A 2 -5.49 -20.60 20.11
C ALA A 2 -5.13 -19.23 19.48
N GLY A 3 -4.59 -19.21 18.25
CA GLY A 3 -4.16 -17.97 17.59
C GLY A 3 -5.29 -16.99 17.23
N LEU A 4 -6.51 -17.47 16.98
CA LEU A 4 -7.66 -16.62 16.63
C LEU A 4 -8.22 -15.85 17.85
N ARG A 5 -8.05 -16.39 19.06
CA ARG A 5 -8.45 -15.72 20.31
C ARG A 5 -7.47 -14.63 20.73
N ALA A 6 -6.19 -14.73 20.36
CA ALA A 6 -5.17 -13.76 20.70
C ALA A 6 -5.30 -12.44 19.91
N HIS A 7 -5.78 -12.48 18.66
CA HIS A 7 -5.82 -11.31 17.77
C HIS A 7 -7.24 -10.94 17.31
N TRP A 8 -8.26 -11.16 18.16
CA TRP A 8 -9.65 -10.82 17.83
C TRP A 8 -9.83 -9.35 17.45
N GLN A 9 -8.99 -8.45 17.99
CA GLN A 9 -8.97 -7.02 17.67
C GLN A 9 -8.67 -6.79 16.19
N MET A 10 -7.73 -7.53 15.61
CA MET A 10 -7.38 -7.41 14.20
C MET A 10 -8.53 -7.90 13.30
N LEU A 11 -9.21 -8.98 13.71
CA LEU A 11 -10.40 -9.46 13.02
C LEU A 11 -11.55 -8.44 13.09
N ALA A 12 -11.78 -7.85 14.26
CA ALA A 12 -12.79 -6.81 14.44
C ALA A 12 -12.48 -5.56 13.58
N LEU A 13 -11.22 -5.11 13.55
CA LEU A 13 -10.78 -4.01 12.70
C LEU A 13 -10.92 -4.35 11.20
N ALA A 14 -10.59 -5.57 10.78
CA ALA A 14 -10.76 -6.00 9.39
C ALA A 14 -12.24 -5.99 8.97
N VAL A 15 -13.13 -6.51 9.82
CA VAL A 15 -14.59 -6.50 9.58
C VAL A 15 -15.12 -5.07 9.53
N ALA A 16 -14.73 -4.23 10.49
CA ALA A 16 -15.15 -2.82 10.53
C ALA A 16 -14.67 -2.06 9.28
N LEU A 17 -13.41 -2.26 8.87
CA LEU A 17 -12.87 -1.63 7.68
C LEU A 17 -13.60 -2.10 6.41
N PHE A 18 -13.90 -3.39 6.30
CA PHE A 18 -14.66 -3.93 5.17
C PHE A 18 -16.07 -3.33 5.11
N ALA A 19 -16.76 -3.25 6.25
CA ALA A 19 -18.09 -2.66 6.34
C ALA A 19 -18.09 -1.15 5.99
N LEU A 20 -17.05 -0.42 6.41
CA LEU A 20 -16.92 1.02 6.16
C LEU A 20 -16.26 1.35 4.82
N TRP A 21 -15.83 0.35 4.04
CA TRP A 21 -15.00 0.57 2.84
C TRP A 21 -15.66 1.48 1.80
N GLN A 22 -16.98 1.42 1.64
CA GLN A 22 -17.70 2.27 0.66
C GLN A 22 -18.01 3.69 1.19
N THR A 23 -17.61 4.01 2.42
CA THR A 23 -17.87 5.32 3.03
C THR A 23 -16.66 6.26 2.91
N PRO A 24 -16.87 7.59 3.03
CA PRO A 24 -15.76 8.56 3.09
C PRO A 24 -14.80 8.34 4.27
N VAL A 25 -15.22 7.63 5.32
CA VAL A 25 -14.37 7.31 6.47
C VAL A 25 -13.14 6.51 6.06
N ALA A 26 -13.27 5.63 5.06
CA ALA A 26 -12.15 4.85 4.54
C ALA A 26 -11.26 5.63 3.57
N LEU A 27 -11.65 6.84 3.13
CA LEU A 27 -10.93 7.59 2.10
C LEU A 27 -9.45 7.84 2.44
N PRO A 28 -9.08 8.28 3.65
CA PRO A 28 -7.66 8.48 3.97
C PRO A 28 -6.84 7.19 3.81
N LEU A 29 -7.40 6.04 4.18
CA LEU A 29 -6.73 4.75 4.03
C LEU A 29 -6.62 4.34 2.55
N LYS A 30 -7.67 4.57 1.75
CA LYS A 30 -7.63 4.31 0.32
C LYS A 30 -6.55 5.14 -0.38
N LEU A 31 -6.48 6.43 -0.07
CA LEU A 31 -5.45 7.31 -0.62
C LEU A 31 -4.04 6.90 -0.17
N LEU A 32 -3.88 6.41 1.06
CA LEU A 32 -2.62 5.85 1.53
C LEU A 32 -2.21 4.59 0.74
N VAL A 33 -3.15 3.71 0.41
CA VAL A 33 -2.88 2.53 -0.42
C VAL A 33 -2.45 2.94 -1.84
N VAL A 34 -3.11 3.94 -2.43
CA VAL A 34 -2.70 4.50 -3.73
C VAL A 34 -1.31 5.13 -3.64
N LEU A 35 -1.02 5.88 -2.58
CA LEU A 35 0.33 6.43 -2.36
C LEU A 35 1.40 5.33 -2.29
N PHE A 36 1.15 4.25 -1.55
CA PHE A 36 2.09 3.12 -1.49
C PHE A 36 2.29 2.44 -2.85
N HIS A 37 1.23 2.37 -3.67
CA HIS A 37 1.31 1.87 -5.04
C HIS A 37 2.25 2.73 -5.88
N GLU A 38 1.99 4.03 -5.97
CA GLU A 38 2.79 4.95 -6.79
C GLU A 38 4.22 5.09 -6.28
N LEU A 39 4.40 5.13 -4.96
CA LEU A 39 5.72 5.17 -4.34
C LEU A 39 6.54 3.92 -4.70
N SER A 40 5.90 2.75 -4.82
CA SER A 40 6.60 1.52 -5.18
C SER A 40 7.15 1.57 -6.61
N HIS A 41 6.41 2.14 -7.57
CA HIS A 41 6.92 2.42 -8.91
C HIS A 41 8.16 3.33 -8.86
N GLY A 42 8.07 4.42 -8.10
CA GLY A 42 9.17 5.36 -7.95
C GLY A 42 10.42 4.75 -7.30
N LEU A 43 10.24 3.98 -6.23
CA LEU A 43 11.34 3.27 -5.55
C LEU A 43 11.98 2.24 -6.46
N ALA A 44 11.19 1.47 -7.21
CA ALA A 44 11.73 0.52 -8.18
C ALA A 44 12.54 1.22 -9.28
N ALA A 45 12.13 2.41 -9.72
CA ALA A 45 12.91 3.20 -10.67
C ALA A 45 14.26 3.59 -10.08
N VAL A 46 14.27 4.17 -8.88
CA VAL A 46 15.51 4.59 -8.19
C VAL A 46 16.44 3.41 -7.95
N LEU A 47 15.93 2.30 -7.41
CA LEU A 47 16.72 1.10 -7.11
C LEU A 47 17.33 0.44 -8.35
N THR A 48 16.75 0.69 -9.53
CA THR A 48 17.24 0.15 -10.80
C THR A 48 18.02 1.18 -11.63
N GLY A 49 18.43 2.30 -11.03
CA GLY A 49 19.29 3.33 -11.64
C GLY A 49 18.53 4.45 -12.36
N GLY A 50 17.22 4.55 -12.15
CA GLY A 50 16.38 5.65 -12.61
C GLY A 50 16.15 6.73 -11.55
N ALA A 51 15.12 7.55 -11.75
CA ALA A 51 14.70 8.62 -10.86
C ALA A 51 13.18 8.78 -10.85
N ILE A 52 12.68 9.36 -9.77
CA ILE A 52 11.29 9.82 -9.65
C ILE A 52 11.24 11.27 -10.11
N GLU A 53 10.42 11.57 -11.11
CA GLU A 53 10.19 12.94 -11.59
C GLU A 53 8.99 13.56 -10.85
N SER A 54 7.90 12.79 -10.68
CA SER A 54 6.76 13.22 -9.87
C SER A 54 5.93 12.05 -9.35
N LEU A 55 5.24 12.28 -8.24
CA LEU A 55 4.24 11.39 -7.65
C LEU A 55 2.99 12.20 -7.39
N THR A 56 1.87 11.78 -7.97
CA THR A 56 0.57 12.43 -7.80
C THR A 56 -0.43 11.43 -7.24
N VAL A 57 -1.20 11.86 -6.25
CA VAL A 57 -2.35 11.12 -5.72
C VAL A 57 -3.53 12.07 -5.71
N THR A 58 -4.66 11.63 -6.25
CA THR A 58 -5.85 12.47 -6.42
C THR A 58 -6.99 12.00 -5.50
N PRO A 59 -7.89 12.92 -5.06
CA PRO A 59 -8.96 12.57 -4.13
C PRO A 59 -9.95 11.50 -4.63
N ASP A 60 -10.04 11.32 -5.96
CA ASP A 60 -10.82 10.28 -6.63
C ASP A 60 -10.12 8.90 -6.64
N GLN A 61 -9.11 8.70 -5.78
CA GLN A 61 -8.33 7.46 -5.66
C GLN A 61 -7.48 7.14 -6.89
N GLY A 62 -7.14 8.17 -7.68
CA GLY A 62 -6.20 8.08 -8.78
C GLY A 62 -4.75 8.28 -8.32
N GLY A 63 -3.82 7.74 -9.10
CA GLY A 63 -2.38 7.81 -8.86
C GLY A 63 -1.61 7.97 -10.18
N LEU A 64 -0.48 8.68 -10.13
CA LEU A 64 0.46 8.75 -11.23
C LEU A 64 1.89 8.93 -10.71
N ALA A 65 2.73 7.92 -10.94
CA ALA A 65 4.17 7.99 -10.83
C ALA A 65 4.82 8.28 -12.19
N VAL A 66 5.48 9.44 -12.32
CA VAL A 66 6.34 9.74 -13.46
C VAL A 66 7.78 9.41 -13.06
N THR A 67 8.38 8.48 -13.79
CA THR A 67 9.75 8.01 -13.53
C THR A 67 10.61 8.10 -14.79
N ARG A 68 11.91 8.35 -14.63
CA ARG A 68 12.88 8.39 -15.72
C ARG A 68 13.97 7.34 -15.52
N GLY A 69 14.25 6.54 -16.55
CA GLY A 69 15.24 5.48 -16.48
C GLY A 69 14.83 4.30 -15.58
N GLY A 70 15.78 3.43 -15.25
CA GLY A 70 15.53 2.21 -14.48
C GLY A 70 15.05 1.03 -15.34
N SER A 71 14.85 -0.12 -14.68
CA SER A 71 14.31 -1.32 -15.31
C SER A 71 12.81 -1.20 -15.49
N ARG A 72 12.36 -1.07 -16.74
CA ARG A 72 10.94 -0.95 -17.08
C ARG A 72 10.09 -2.08 -16.51
N PHE A 73 10.62 -3.31 -16.50
CA PHE A 73 9.91 -4.46 -15.94
C PHE A 73 9.70 -4.32 -14.42
N ALA A 74 10.76 -3.95 -13.69
CA ALA A 74 10.68 -3.77 -12.25
C ALA A 74 9.76 -2.60 -11.88
N VAL A 75 9.90 -1.47 -12.58
CA VAL A 75 9.07 -0.28 -12.37
C VAL A 75 7.60 -0.64 -12.57
N LEU A 76 7.19 -1.17 -13.73
CA LEU A 76 5.78 -1.40 -14.03
C LEU A 76 5.10 -2.43 -13.12
N THR A 77 5.84 -3.39 -12.58
CA THR A 77 5.29 -4.42 -11.69
C THR A 77 5.27 -4.01 -10.21
N ALA A 78 6.06 -3.00 -9.84
CA ALA A 78 6.27 -2.63 -8.44
C ALA A 78 5.02 -2.07 -7.74
N GLY A 79 4.07 -1.45 -8.45
CA GLY A 79 2.89 -0.85 -7.82
C GLY A 79 2.10 -1.84 -6.98
N TYR A 80 1.60 -2.91 -7.60
CA TYR A 80 0.85 -3.95 -6.88
C TYR A 80 1.73 -4.77 -5.95
N LEU A 81 2.93 -5.16 -6.38
CA LEU A 81 3.80 -6.00 -5.55
C LEU A 81 4.29 -5.26 -4.31
N GLY A 82 4.74 -4.01 -4.45
CA GLY A 82 5.24 -3.18 -3.37
C GLY A 82 4.16 -2.80 -2.37
N SER A 83 2.97 -2.38 -2.85
CA SER A 83 1.83 -2.09 -1.97
C SER A 83 1.39 -3.31 -1.16
N LEU A 84 1.37 -4.51 -1.77
CA LEU A 84 1.12 -5.77 -1.07
C LEU A 84 2.18 -6.05 0.00
N LEU A 85 3.47 -5.93 -0.35
CA LEU A 85 4.58 -6.18 0.58
C LEU A 85 4.56 -5.23 1.78
N ILE A 86 4.27 -3.95 1.56
CA ILE A 86 4.11 -2.95 2.63
C ILE A 86 2.93 -3.36 3.54
N GLY A 87 1.80 -3.76 2.94
CA GLY A 87 0.64 -4.25 3.70
C GLY A 87 0.96 -5.47 4.56
N LEU A 88 1.68 -6.46 4.02
CA LEU A 88 2.14 -7.62 4.79
C LEU A 88 3.09 -7.22 5.92
N ALA A 89 4.01 -6.29 5.68
CA ALA A 89 4.96 -5.83 6.69
C ALA A 89 4.24 -5.15 7.86
N LEU A 90 3.28 -4.27 7.58
CA LEU A 90 2.45 -3.61 8.59
C LEU A 90 1.61 -4.63 9.38
N PHE A 91 1.00 -5.59 8.70
CA PHE A 91 0.22 -6.65 9.34
C PHE A 91 1.10 -7.52 10.26
N ALA A 92 2.28 -7.92 9.80
CA ALA A 92 3.23 -8.68 10.59
C ALA A 92 3.76 -7.91 11.80
N ALA A 93 4.00 -6.59 11.65
CA ALA A 93 4.38 -5.73 12.76
C ALA A 93 3.26 -5.63 13.82
N ALA A 94 2.01 -5.48 13.38
CA ALA A 94 0.85 -5.43 14.28
C ALA A 94 0.66 -6.73 15.08
N LEU A 95 0.89 -7.90 14.46
CA LEU A 95 0.85 -9.20 15.16
C LEU A 95 1.92 -9.35 16.24
N ARG A 96 3.03 -8.61 16.15
CA ARG A 96 4.15 -8.65 17.10
C ARG A 96 4.03 -7.64 18.24
N SER A 97 3.12 -6.68 18.12
CA SER A 97 2.92 -5.61 19.12
C SER A 97 1.93 -5.94 20.25
N THR A 98 1.33 -7.13 20.23
CA THR A 98 0.38 -7.63 21.24
C THR A 98 0.92 -8.87 21.93
#